data_AF-A0A1Y2LYM1-F1
#
_entry.id   AF-A0A1Y2LYM1-F1
#
_cell.length_a   1.000
_cell.length_b   1.000
_cell.length_c   1.000
_cell.angle_alpha   90.00
_cell.angle_beta   90.00
_cell.angle_gamma   90.00
#
_symmetry.space_group_name_H-M   'P 1'
#
loop_
_entity.id
_entity.type
_entity.pdbx_description
1 polymer ?
#
loop_
_entity_poly.entity_id
_entity_poly.type
_entity_poly.pdbx_seq_one_letter_code
_entity_poly.pdbx_strand_id
1 'polypeptide(L)'
;MPASSRRRHLSAPMEEFIKNKLRPVEECIVCTEPFSATHQPVTLECKHIFGHKCIKKWLKNGRGDNATCPICRHVLVARRNPRLNFDAPTIWRRLCDLPLGRQHIFMQRLWVGIRDLWKRKPDGNFTTNDLLRKSIFPALREAGGEMWSGSNDAFADAHNLIAASWESLGQPDRADGLAIPFVRLARLVSSTATTLPLYLTNLERTTQLIWKANACLGLTEENISWNTIINASKSKSDQHFPLLHLYTVLISQAVAHNTSPHQPSPTKRHEVMNMVVEKCCIKIGKACYTSKPTAEFKDALVFVFYELGRYQQEQGRLSLRGHDGEEKVVKGIWAVAAWPIRRDMW
;
A
#
# COMPACT_ATOMS: atom_id res chain seq x y z
N MET A 1 -0.77 87.90 -9.60
CA MET A 1 -0.14 87.63 -8.28
C MET A 1 0.07 86.12 -8.14
N PRO A 2 1.21 85.66 -7.60
CA PRO A 2 1.73 84.32 -7.86
C PRO A 2 1.14 83.24 -6.93
N ALA A 3 1.07 82.02 -7.47
CA ALA A 3 0.61 80.81 -6.79
C ALA A 3 1.66 80.28 -5.80
N SER A 4 1.30 80.16 -4.52
CA SER A 4 2.17 79.58 -3.49
C SER A 4 2.09 78.04 -3.51
N SER A 5 3.16 77.41 -3.97
CA SER A 5 3.44 75.97 -3.85
C SER A 5 3.50 75.55 -2.37
N ARG A 6 2.55 74.72 -1.90
CA ARG A 6 2.68 74.02 -0.61
C ARG A 6 3.54 72.77 -0.79
N ARG A 7 4.84 72.85 -0.51
CA ARG A 7 5.67 71.66 -0.25
C ARG A 7 5.25 71.06 1.09
N ARG A 8 4.81 69.80 1.07
CA ARG A 8 4.62 69.00 2.30
C ARG A 8 6.00 68.54 2.77
N HIS A 9 6.46 69.05 3.92
CA HIS A 9 7.65 68.56 4.59
C HIS A 9 7.40 67.13 5.10
N LEU A 10 8.33 66.20 4.81
CA LEU A 10 8.34 64.85 5.37
C LEU A 10 8.70 64.94 6.86
N SER A 11 8.19 64.05 7.70
CA SER A 11 8.52 64.02 9.12
C SER A 11 9.98 63.57 9.34
N ALA A 12 10.69 64.15 10.33
CA ALA A 12 12.07 63.81 10.67
C ALA A 12 12.40 62.30 10.73
N PRO A 13 11.55 61.41 11.30
CA PRO A 13 11.82 59.97 11.29
C PRO A 13 11.75 59.33 9.89
N MET A 14 10.96 59.88 8.98
CA MET A 14 10.91 59.44 7.58
C MET A 14 12.17 59.86 6.83
N GLU A 15 12.64 61.09 7.02
CA GLU A 15 13.87 61.59 6.41
C GLU A 15 15.10 60.80 6.87
N GLU A 16 15.15 60.46 8.16
CA GLU A 16 16.21 59.63 8.72
C GLU A 16 16.19 58.20 8.14
N PHE A 17 15.00 57.60 7.99
CA PHE A 17 14.85 56.29 7.33
C PHE A 17 15.34 56.33 5.88
N ILE A 18 14.93 57.34 5.11
CA ILE A 18 15.36 57.50 3.71
C ILE A 18 16.87 57.65 3.63
N LYS A 19 17.48 58.44 4.51
CA LYS A 19 18.93 58.67 4.51
C LYS A 19 19.73 57.44 4.91
N ASN A 20 19.26 56.68 5.90
CA ASN A 20 20.08 55.67 6.56
C ASN A 20 19.74 54.22 6.17
N LYS A 21 18.49 53.93 5.78
CA LYS A 21 17.99 52.56 5.56
C LYS A 21 17.65 52.25 4.10
N LEU A 22 17.29 53.25 3.29
CA LEU A 22 17.08 53.08 1.85
C LEU A 22 18.41 53.22 1.09
N ARG A 23 19.21 52.15 1.10
CA ARG A 23 20.44 52.08 0.31
C ARG A 23 20.21 51.33 -0.99
N PRO A 24 20.68 51.84 -2.14
CA PRO A 24 20.70 51.08 -3.37
C PRO A 24 21.51 49.79 -3.18
N VAL A 25 21.02 48.69 -3.76
CA VAL A 25 21.82 47.48 -3.87
C VAL A 25 22.67 47.63 -5.13
N GLU A 26 23.96 47.92 -4.96
CA GLU A 26 24.86 48.23 -6.06
C GLU A 26 25.67 47.00 -6.52
N GLU A 27 25.76 45.97 -5.66
CA GLU A 27 26.59 44.79 -5.89
C GLU A 27 25.82 43.49 -5.69
N CYS A 28 26.25 42.45 -6.41
CA CYS A 28 25.70 41.12 -6.31
C CYS A 28 26.32 40.34 -5.13
N ILE A 29 25.51 39.89 -4.18
CA ILE A 29 26.02 39.14 -3.00
C ILE A 29 26.70 37.79 -3.34
N VAL A 30 26.45 37.23 -4.54
CA VAL A 30 27.00 35.92 -4.94
C VAL A 30 28.42 36.01 -5.46
N CYS A 31 28.76 37.09 -6.18
CA CYS A 31 30.09 37.27 -6.77
C CYS A 31 30.79 38.55 -6.32
N THR A 32 30.14 39.38 -5.50
CA THR A 32 30.61 40.67 -4.99
C THR A 32 31.03 41.65 -6.09
N GLU A 33 30.45 41.52 -7.29
CA GLU A 33 30.68 42.44 -8.41
C GLU A 33 29.55 43.48 -8.52
N PRO A 34 29.84 44.72 -8.94
CA PRO A 34 28.83 45.73 -9.22
C PRO A 34 27.84 45.32 -10.32
N PHE A 35 26.59 45.75 -10.18
CA PHE A 35 25.60 45.60 -11.23
C PHE A 35 25.92 46.48 -12.43
N SER A 36 25.71 45.93 -13.63
CA SER A 36 26.02 46.62 -14.89
C SER A 36 25.16 46.09 -16.03
N ALA A 37 25.30 46.65 -17.23
CA ALA A 37 24.64 46.14 -18.43
C ALA A 37 25.00 44.67 -18.72
N THR A 38 26.19 44.21 -18.35
CA THR A 38 26.66 42.83 -18.53
C THR A 38 26.42 41.94 -17.30
N HIS A 39 26.17 42.57 -16.15
CA HIS A 39 25.83 41.97 -14.86
C HIS A 39 24.48 42.49 -14.35
N GLN A 40 23.41 42.22 -15.12
CA GLN A 40 22.10 42.80 -14.86
C GLN A 40 21.50 42.31 -13.53
N PRO A 41 20.94 43.20 -12.69
CA PRO A 41 20.26 42.82 -11.46
C PRO A 41 18.91 42.18 -11.76
N VAL A 42 18.57 41.12 -11.04
CA VAL A 42 17.27 40.45 -11.08
C VAL A 42 16.76 40.21 -9.67
N THR A 43 15.45 40.34 -9.50
CA THR A 43 14.77 40.19 -8.20
C THR A 43 14.01 38.86 -8.19
N LEU A 44 14.13 38.12 -7.09
CA LEU A 44 13.35 36.91 -6.85
C LEU A 44 11.99 37.23 -6.20
N GLU A 45 11.08 36.27 -6.09
CA GLU A 45 9.79 36.45 -5.42
C GLU A 45 9.94 36.89 -3.95
N CYS A 46 10.95 36.37 -3.27
CA CYS A 46 11.35 36.76 -1.92
C CYS A 46 12.05 38.13 -1.83
N LYS A 47 12.02 38.92 -2.91
CA LYS A 47 12.53 40.31 -3.04
C LYS A 47 14.05 40.51 -2.91
N HIS A 48 14.82 39.43 -2.82
CA HIS A 48 16.28 39.49 -2.87
C HIS A 48 16.80 39.68 -4.30
N ILE A 49 17.83 40.51 -4.45
CA ILE A 49 18.41 40.92 -5.74
C ILE A 49 19.76 40.23 -5.97
N PHE A 50 19.98 39.74 -7.18
CA PHE A 50 21.21 39.05 -7.60
C PHE A 50 21.58 39.42 -9.04
N GLY A 51 22.82 39.15 -9.45
CA GLY A 51 23.19 39.20 -10.86
C GLY A 51 22.52 38.06 -11.61
N HIS A 52 21.91 38.34 -12.77
CA HIS A 52 21.16 37.36 -13.55
C HIS A 52 21.99 36.09 -13.87
N LYS A 53 23.25 36.27 -14.28
CA LYS A 53 24.16 35.14 -14.56
C LYS A 53 24.48 34.35 -13.30
N CYS A 54 24.65 35.02 -12.16
CA CYS A 54 24.99 34.40 -10.88
C CYS A 54 23.86 33.55 -10.33
N ILE A 55 22.63 34.09 -10.27
CA ILE A 55 21.49 33.31 -9.79
C ILE A 55 21.14 32.17 -10.75
N LYS A 56 21.29 32.38 -12.07
CA LYS A 56 21.13 31.31 -13.06
C LYS A 56 22.18 30.20 -12.88
N LYS A 57 23.44 30.54 -12.62
CA LYS A 57 24.51 29.57 -12.33
C LYS A 57 24.26 28.85 -11.02
N TRP A 58 23.81 29.56 -9.98
CA TRP A 58 23.43 28.98 -8.69
C TRP A 58 22.37 27.90 -8.86
N LEU A 59 21.25 28.24 -9.52
CA LEU A 59 20.13 27.34 -9.77
C LEU A 59 20.52 26.11 -10.60
N LYS A 60 21.43 26.26 -11.58
CA LYS A 60 21.83 25.17 -12.48
C LYS A 60 22.95 24.28 -11.93
N ASN A 61 23.96 24.87 -11.28
CA ASN A 61 25.27 24.23 -11.07
C ASN A 61 25.74 24.22 -9.60
N GLY A 62 24.91 24.63 -8.64
CA GLY A 62 25.29 24.55 -7.23
C GLY A 62 25.53 23.11 -6.76
N ARG A 63 26.26 22.93 -5.66
CA ARG A 63 26.35 21.65 -4.95
C ARG A 63 25.35 21.69 -3.78
N GLY A 64 24.23 20.96 -3.86
CA GLY A 64 23.23 20.89 -2.79
C GLY A 64 21.80 21.36 -3.16
N ASP A 65 21.08 21.93 -2.19
CA ASP A 65 19.69 22.42 -2.33
C ASP A 65 19.60 23.77 -3.07
N ASN A 66 20.05 23.76 -4.32
CA ASN A 66 20.15 24.93 -5.20
C ASN A 66 18.80 25.49 -5.68
N ALA A 67 17.68 24.93 -5.24
CA ALA A 67 16.34 25.39 -5.62
C ALA A 67 15.82 26.51 -4.69
N THR A 68 16.70 27.07 -3.86
CA THR A 68 16.38 28.05 -2.83
C THR A 68 17.18 29.34 -2.99
N CYS A 69 16.62 30.45 -2.49
CA CYS A 69 17.29 31.74 -2.45
C CYS A 69 18.58 31.67 -1.62
N PRO A 70 19.74 32.16 -2.13
CA PRO A 70 21.00 32.18 -1.38
C PRO A 70 20.95 32.95 -0.06
N ILE A 71 20.04 33.94 0.08
CA ILE A 71 19.96 34.80 1.27
C ILE A 71 18.99 34.23 2.31
N CYS A 72 17.76 33.89 1.90
CA CYS A 72 16.67 33.55 2.82
C CYS A 72 16.16 32.11 2.71
N ARG A 73 16.73 31.31 1.81
CA ARG A 73 16.31 29.92 1.52
C ARG A 73 14.86 29.75 1.04
N HIS A 74 14.16 30.83 0.68
CA HIS A 74 12.85 30.74 0.03
C HIS A 74 12.93 29.85 -1.22
N VAL A 75 11.98 28.92 -1.36
CA VAL A 75 11.94 27.93 -2.44
C VAL A 75 11.53 28.62 -3.74
N LEU A 76 12.41 28.60 -4.74
CA LEU A 76 12.21 29.29 -6.02
C LEU A 76 11.62 28.38 -7.10
N VAL A 77 11.87 27.08 -6.97
CA VAL A 77 11.33 26.05 -7.85
C VAL A 77 10.90 24.88 -6.98
N ALA A 78 9.60 24.57 -6.98
CA ALA A 78 9.13 23.32 -6.41
C ALA A 78 9.78 22.18 -7.19
N ARG A 79 10.63 21.36 -6.54
CA ARG A 79 11.20 20.19 -7.20
C ARG A 79 10.05 19.31 -7.68
N ARG A 80 10.04 18.95 -8.97
CA ARG A 80 9.12 17.94 -9.55
C ARG A 80 9.24 16.56 -8.92
N ASN A 81 10.22 16.37 -8.03
CA ASN A 81 10.26 15.26 -7.10
C ASN A 81 10.60 15.87 -5.73
N PRO A 82 9.62 16.08 -4.82
CA PRO A 82 9.99 16.12 -3.41
C PRO A 82 10.80 14.84 -3.20
N ARG A 83 11.96 14.90 -2.54
CA ARG A 83 12.56 13.66 -2.03
C ARG A 83 11.48 13.08 -1.13
N LEU A 84 10.69 12.15 -1.65
CA LEU A 84 9.63 11.51 -0.90
C LEU A 84 10.31 10.91 0.31
N ASN A 85 9.72 11.13 1.48
CA ASN A 85 10.32 10.68 2.72
C ASN A 85 10.61 9.17 2.60
N PHE A 86 11.83 8.78 2.96
CA PHE A 86 12.23 7.38 2.99
C PHE A 86 11.70 6.73 4.28
N ASP A 87 10.37 6.61 4.36
CA ASP A 87 9.65 6.06 5.50
C ASP A 87 8.63 4.99 5.06
N ALA A 88 8.23 4.14 6.01
CA ALA A 88 7.37 3.00 5.74
C ALA A 88 6.00 3.40 5.13
N PRO A 89 5.20 4.33 5.71
CA PRO A 89 3.97 4.84 5.09
C PRO A 89 4.15 5.34 3.65
N THR A 90 5.18 6.14 3.38
CA THR A 90 5.41 6.72 2.06
C THR A 90 5.79 5.65 1.02
N ILE A 91 6.69 4.73 1.37
CA ILE A 91 7.08 3.63 0.49
C ILE A 91 5.90 2.69 0.23
N TRP A 92 5.14 2.33 1.27
CA TRP A 92 3.98 1.46 1.13
C TRP A 92 2.91 2.04 0.21
N ARG A 93 2.64 3.36 0.31
CA ARG A 93 1.72 4.04 -0.60
C ARG A 93 2.19 3.95 -2.05
N ARG A 94 3.47 4.25 -2.31
CA ARG A 94 4.05 4.15 -3.66
C ARG A 94 3.93 2.74 -4.23
N LEU A 95 4.15 1.70 -3.41
CA LEU A 95 3.98 0.30 -3.82
C LEU A 95 2.53 -0.01 -4.20
N CYS A 96 1.56 0.49 -3.43
CA CYS A 96 0.13 0.32 -3.72
C CYS A 96 -0.29 1.05 -5.00
N ASP A 97 0.36 2.16 -5.33
CA ASP A 97 0.08 2.98 -6.52
C ASP A 97 0.82 2.48 -7.79
N LEU A 98 1.65 1.45 -7.69
CA LEU A 98 2.35 0.88 -8.84
C LEU A 98 1.37 0.26 -9.87
N PRO A 99 1.72 0.26 -11.17
CA PRO A 99 0.98 -0.47 -12.18
C PRO A 99 0.83 -1.96 -11.85
N LEU A 100 -0.28 -2.56 -12.25
CA LEU A 100 -0.62 -3.96 -11.93
C LEU A 100 0.47 -4.96 -12.36
N GLY A 101 1.04 -4.78 -13.55
CA GLY A 101 2.14 -5.62 -14.02
C GLY A 101 3.36 -5.62 -13.08
N ARG A 102 3.69 -4.47 -12.47
CA ARG A 102 4.80 -4.37 -11.49
C ARG A 102 4.49 -5.10 -10.19
N GLN A 103 3.27 -4.97 -9.68
CA GLN A 103 2.80 -5.73 -8.51
C GLN A 103 2.76 -7.23 -8.82
N HIS A 104 2.35 -7.60 -10.03
CA HIS A 104 2.28 -8.98 -10.47
C HIS A 104 3.65 -9.65 -10.54
N ILE A 105 4.68 -8.99 -11.07
CA ILE A 105 6.07 -9.48 -11.09
C ILE A 105 6.54 -9.83 -9.67
N PHE A 106 6.38 -8.89 -8.73
CA PHE A 106 6.72 -9.13 -7.32
C PHE A 106 5.99 -10.37 -6.77
N MET A 107 4.69 -10.46 -7.01
CA MET A 107 3.86 -11.55 -6.51
C MET A 107 4.22 -12.90 -7.14
N GLN A 108 4.51 -12.96 -8.44
CA GLN A 108 5.01 -14.18 -9.10
C GLN A 108 6.28 -14.69 -8.43
N ARG A 109 7.22 -13.79 -8.12
CA ARG A 109 8.45 -14.17 -7.44
C ARG A 109 8.22 -14.58 -5.98
N LEU A 110 7.32 -13.90 -5.27
CA LEU A 110 6.89 -14.27 -3.92
C LEU A 110 6.32 -15.71 -3.91
N TRP A 111 5.46 -16.04 -4.87
CA TRP A 111 4.89 -17.38 -5.03
C TRP A 111 5.94 -18.47 -5.24
N VAL A 112 7.01 -18.19 -5.99
CA VAL A 112 8.13 -19.13 -6.15
C VAL A 112 8.79 -19.42 -4.80
N GLY A 113 9.08 -18.38 -4.01
CA GLY A 113 9.68 -18.54 -2.68
C GLY A 113 8.79 -19.31 -1.70
N ILE A 114 7.48 -19.00 -1.68
CA ILE A 114 6.52 -19.71 -0.82
C ILE A 114 6.40 -21.18 -1.21
N ARG A 115 6.38 -21.51 -2.51
CA ARG A 115 6.38 -22.91 -2.95
C ARG A 115 7.65 -23.65 -2.57
N ASP A 116 8.81 -23.00 -2.61
CA ASP A 116 10.06 -23.60 -2.13
C ASP A 116 10.03 -23.86 -0.62
N LEU A 117 9.46 -22.95 0.17
CA LEU A 117 9.25 -23.16 1.60
C LEU A 117 8.35 -24.36 1.89
N TRP A 118 7.23 -24.52 1.17
CA TRP A 118 6.36 -25.68 1.32
C TRP A 118 7.06 -27.01 1.00
N LYS A 119 7.97 -27.03 0.01
CA LYS A 119 8.78 -28.23 -0.29
C LYS A 119 9.73 -28.59 0.86
N ARG A 120 10.28 -27.59 1.55
CA ARG A 120 11.23 -27.78 2.66
C ARG A 120 10.54 -28.06 3.98
N LYS A 121 9.41 -27.39 4.23
CA LYS A 121 8.67 -27.45 5.49
C LYS A 121 7.17 -27.66 5.20
N PRO A 122 6.75 -28.92 4.98
CA PRO A 122 5.38 -29.25 4.57
C PRO A 122 4.30 -29.00 5.64
N ASP A 123 4.67 -28.67 6.87
CA ASP A 123 3.71 -28.33 7.94
C ASP A 123 3.08 -26.93 7.76
N GLY A 124 3.64 -26.11 6.88
CA GLY A 124 3.20 -24.75 6.58
C GLY A 124 3.54 -23.70 7.66
N ASN A 125 4.27 -24.08 8.71
CA ASN A 125 4.59 -23.22 9.84
C ASN A 125 5.84 -22.38 9.53
N PHE A 126 5.73 -21.38 8.66
CA PHE A 126 6.88 -20.54 8.28
C PHE A 126 7.11 -19.43 9.30
N THR A 127 8.35 -19.32 9.77
CA THR A 127 8.78 -18.21 10.63
C THR A 127 8.84 -16.91 9.83
N THR A 128 8.79 -15.75 10.49
CA THR A 128 9.02 -14.45 9.82
C THR A 128 10.38 -14.43 9.13
N ASN A 129 11.39 -15.04 9.75
CA ASN A 129 12.72 -15.19 9.17
C ASN A 129 12.71 -15.99 7.86
N ASP A 130 12.01 -17.14 7.84
CA ASP A 130 11.84 -17.96 6.64
C ASP A 130 11.22 -17.15 5.50
N LEU A 131 10.12 -16.44 5.81
CA LEU A 131 9.37 -15.64 4.84
C LEU A 131 10.23 -14.50 4.28
N LEU A 132 10.93 -13.75 5.14
CA LEU A 132 11.78 -12.64 4.74
C LEU A 132 12.93 -13.11 3.84
N ARG A 133 13.70 -14.11 4.28
CA ARG A 133 14.92 -14.54 3.58
C ARG A 133 14.63 -15.30 2.29
N LYS A 134 13.66 -16.22 2.31
CA LYS A 134 13.46 -17.17 1.21
C LYS A 134 12.44 -16.69 0.19
N SER A 135 11.57 -15.75 0.57
CA SER A 135 10.47 -15.31 -0.31
C SER A 135 10.47 -13.80 -0.55
N ILE A 136 10.40 -12.98 0.51
CA ILE A 136 10.17 -11.54 0.40
C ILE A 136 11.40 -10.81 -0.16
N PHE A 137 12.59 -10.95 0.44
CA PHE A 137 13.79 -10.25 -0.06
C PHE A 137 14.18 -10.65 -1.48
N PRO A 138 14.15 -11.93 -1.90
CA PRO A 138 14.33 -12.28 -3.30
C PRO A 138 13.31 -11.61 -4.22
N ALA A 139 12.03 -11.58 -3.84
CA ALA A 139 10.98 -10.93 -4.63
C ALA A 139 11.15 -9.42 -4.74
N LEU A 140 11.52 -8.74 -3.65
CA LEU A 140 11.78 -7.30 -3.66
C LEU A 140 12.98 -6.94 -4.54
N ARG A 141 14.09 -7.71 -4.45
CA ARG A 141 15.28 -7.45 -5.28
C ARG A 141 15.02 -7.66 -6.76
N GLU A 142 14.27 -8.69 -7.12
CA GLU A 142 13.93 -8.98 -8.52
C GLU A 142 12.99 -7.91 -9.07
N ALA A 143 11.90 -7.61 -8.37
CA ALA A 143 10.92 -6.60 -8.79
C ALA A 143 11.48 -5.16 -8.78
N GLY A 144 12.51 -4.89 -7.99
CA GLY A 144 13.25 -3.62 -7.99
C GLY A 144 14.42 -3.57 -8.97
N GLY A 145 14.93 -4.73 -9.41
CA GLY A 145 16.08 -4.85 -10.31
C GLY A 145 15.73 -4.92 -11.79
N GLU A 146 14.49 -5.28 -12.14
CA GLU A 146 14.02 -5.27 -13.53
C GLU A 146 13.99 -3.83 -14.10
N MET A 147 15.05 -3.46 -14.82
CA MET A 147 15.02 -2.58 -16.00
C MET A 147 14.64 -1.10 -15.80
N TRP A 148 14.97 -0.47 -14.66
CA TRP A 148 14.88 0.99 -14.50
C TRP A 148 16.13 1.56 -13.81
N SER A 149 16.99 2.22 -14.59
CA SER A 149 18.21 2.93 -14.13
C SER A 149 17.88 4.24 -13.42
N GLY A 150 17.02 4.20 -12.41
CA GLY A 150 16.60 5.35 -11.63
C GLY A 150 16.74 5.08 -10.14
N SER A 151 17.37 6.00 -9.42
CA SER A 151 17.72 5.91 -8.01
C SER A 151 16.53 5.95 -7.02
N ASN A 152 15.32 5.53 -7.42
CA ASN A 152 14.08 5.75 -6.66
C ASN A 152 12.97 4.72 -6.99
N ASP A 153 13.29 3.44 -7.11
CA ASP A 153 12.27 2.37 -7.29
C ASP A 153 11.64 1.95 -5.96
N ALA A 154 10.31 1.85 -5.90
CA ALA A 154 9.59 1.58 -4.66
C ALA A 154 9.87 0.19 -4.06
N PHE A 155 10.14 -0.83 -4.89
CA PHE A 155 10.51 -2.16 -4.39
C PHE A 155 11.95 -2.18 -3.89
N ALA A 156 12.86 -1.47 -4.56
CA ALA A 156 14.23 -1.28 -4.08
C ALA A 156 14.26 -0.51 -2.74
N ASP A 157 13.48 0.56 -2.64
CA ASP A 157 13.34 1.34 -1.39
C ASP A 157 12.78 0.48 -0.26
N ALA A 158 11.76 -0.33 -0.55
CA ALA A 158 11.20 -1.27 0.42
C ALA A 158 12.22 -2.32 0.87
N HIS A 159 12.98 -2.90 -0.06
CA HIS A 159 14.05 -3.84 0.27
C HIS A 159 15.06 -3.20 1.22
N ASN A 160 15.56 -2.01 0.86
CA ASN A 160 16.61 -1.33 1.62
C ASN A 160 16.13 -0.96 3.02
N LEU A 161 14.91 -0.43 3.15
CA LEU A 161 14.35 -0.08 4.46
C LEU A 161 14.14 -1.32 5.33
N ILE A 162 13.51 -2.37 4.78
CA ILE A 162 13.23 -3.59 5.55
C ILE A 162 14.53 -4.30 5.94
N ALA A 163 15.47 -4.47 5.02
CA ALA A 163 16.74 -5.16 5.29
C ALA A 163 17.54 -4.43 6.37
N ALA A 164 17.70 -3.10 6.26
CA ALA A 164 18.43 -2.30 7.24
C ALA A 164 17.78 -2.36 8.63
N SER A 165 16.46 -2.16 8.73
CA SER A 165 15.74 -2.24 10.02
C SER A 165 15.80 -3.63 10.63
N TRP A 166 15.62 -4.68 9.83
CA TRP A 166 15.60 -6.06 10.31
C TRP A 166 16.99 -6.55 10.77
N GLU A 167 18.06 -6.19 10.05
CA GLU A 167 19.43 -6.48 10.46
C GLU A 167 19.80 -5.74 11.75
N SER A 168 19.43 -4.45 11.87
CA SER A 168 19.68 -3.65 13.07
C SER A 168 18.97 -4.19 14.32
N LEU A 169 17.85 -4.88 14.16
CA LEU A 169 17.10 -5.51 15.26
C LEU A 169 17.62 -6.91 15.64
N GLY A 170 18.69 -7.40 15.00
CA GLY A 170 19.21 -8.74 15.23
C GLY A 170 18.39 -9.85 14.57
N GLN A 171 17.72 -9.54 13.45
CA GLN A 171 16.94 -10.48 12.65
C GLN A 171 15.84 -11.21 13.45
N PRO A 172 14.97 -10.47 14.16
CA PRO A 172 13.95 -11.06 15.02
C PRO A 172 12.93 -11.85 14.21
N ASP A 173 12.27 -12.80 14.86
CA ASP A 173 11.20 -13.60 14.25
C ASP A 173 9.82 -12.93 14.30
N ARG A 174 9.79 -11.60 14.15
CA ARG A 174 8.57 -10.80 14.07
C ARG A 174 8.72 -9.74 13.00
N ALA A 175 7.61 -9.25 12.45
CA ALA A 175 7.64 -8.18 11.48
C ALA A 175 7.53 -6.81 12.18
N ASP A 176 8.39 -5.88 11.81
CA ASP A 176 8.37 -4.50 12.32
C ASP A 176 8.34 -3.50 11.14
N GLY A 177 7.65 -2.37 11.33
CA GLY A 177 7.58 -1.29 10.34
C GLY A 177 7.08 -1.75 8.96
N LEU A 178 7.85 -1.47 7.91
CA LEU A 178 7.46 -1.82 6.54
C LEU A 178 7.45 -3.33 6.28
N ALA A 179 8.07 -4.16 7.13
CA ALA A 179 8.03 -5.62 6.98
C ALA A 179 6.63 -6.20 7.20
N ILE A 180 5.83 -5.56 8.06
CA ILE A 180 4.50 -6.02 8.49
C ILE A 180 3.59 -6.40 7.32
N PRO A 181 3.28 -5.50 6.37
CA PRO A 181 2.40 -5.85 5.25
C PRO A 181 2.97 -6.92 4.32
N PHE A 182 4.30 -7.06 4.21
CA PHE A 182 4.92 -8.08 3.36
C PHE A 182 4.89 -9.47 3.99
N VAL A 183 5.14 -9.55 5.29
CA VAL A 183 5.02 -10.81 6.05
C VAL A 183 3.56 -11.26 6.07
N ARG A 184 2.62 -10.35 6.32
CA ARG A 184 1.18 -10.64 6.22
C ARG A 184 0.79 -11.13 4.84
N LEU A 185 1.25 -10.46 3.77
CA LEU A 185 1.02 -10.87 2.39
C LEU A 185 1.57 -12.27 2.09
N ALA A 186 2.78 -12.57 2.56
CA ALA A 186 3.42 -13.86 2.37
C ALA A 186 2.66 -15.00 3.09
N ARG A 187 2.19 -14.74 4.33
CA ARG A 187 1.31 -15.67 5.06
C ARG A 187 -0.04 -15.85 4.37
N LEU A 188 -0.63 -14.76 3.85
CA LEU A 188 -1.87 -14.80 3.09
C LEU A 188 -1.72 -15.62 1.80
N VAL A 189 -0.66 -15.38 1.03
CA VAL A 189 -0.30 -16.15 -0.17
C VAL A 189 -0.16 -17.63 0.17
N SER A 190 0.60 -17.97 1.22
CA SER A 190 0.75 -19.35 1.70
C SER A 190 -0.60 -19.98 2.05
N SER A 191 -1.47 -19.25 2.75
CA SER A 191 -2.81 -19.73 3.11
C SER A 191 -3.68 -19.93 1.88
N THR A 192 -3.64 -19.00 0.91
CA THR A 192 -4.40 -19.14 -0.34
C THR A 192 -3.96 -20.34 -1.17
N ALA A 193 -2.68 -20.74 -1.09
CA ALA A 193 -2.12 -21.89 -1.80
C ALA A 193 -2.77 -23.23 -1.41
N THR A 194 -3.35 -23.32 -0.20
CA THR A 194 -4.00 -24.55 0.29
C THR A 194 -5.40 -24.73 -0.28
N THR A 195 -5.99 -23.67 -0.83
CA THR A 195 -7.41 -23.62 -1.25
C THR A 195 -7.57 -23.30 -2.73
N LEU A 196 -6.70 -22.45 -3.30
CA LEU A 196 -6.73 -22.10 -4.71
C LEU A 196 -6.00 -23.17 -5.56
N PRO A 197 -6.60 -23.59 -6.70
CA PRO A 197 -5.87 -24.35 -7.71
C PRO A 197 -4.64 -23.64 -8.25
N LEU A 198 -3.59 -24.40 -8.56
CA LEU A 198 -2.31 -23.89 -9.09
C LEU A 198 -2.46 -23.01 -10.34
N TYR A 199 -3.46 -23.28 -11.19
CA TYR A 199 -3.69 -22.47 -12.39
C TYR A 199 -4.28 -21.09 -12.08
N LEU A 200 -4.87 -20.88 -10.89
CA LEU A 200 -5.40 -19.58 -10.46
C LEU A 200 -4.36 -18.75 -9.70
N THR A 201 -3.36 -19.37 -9.07
CA THR A 201 -2.40 -18.67 -8.19
C THR A 201 -1.50 -17.69 -8.94
N ASN A 202 -1.27 -17.91 -10.24
CA ASN A 202 -0.41 -17.08 -11.08
C ASN A 202 -1.18 -16.13 -12.00
N LEU A 203 -2.51 -16.02 -11.90
CA LEU A 203 -3.27 -15.10 -12.72
C LEU A 203 -3.16 -13.68 -12.16
N GLU A 204 -2.99 -12.70 -13.04
CA GLU A 204 -2.84 -11.28 -12.67
C GLU A 204 -4.01 -10.79 -11.80
N ARG A 205 -5.24 -11.12 -12.19
CA ARG A 205 -6.46 -10.77 -11.43
C ARG A 205 -6.51 -11.35 -10.01
N THR A 206 -6.21 -12.65 -9.85
CA THR A 206 -6.21 -13.31 -8.54
C THR A 206 -5.14 -12.70 -7.65
N THR A 207 -3.96 -12.47 -8.24
CA THR A 207 -2.81 -11.85 -7.60
C THR A 207 -3.14 -10.44 -7.11
N GLN A 208 -3.82 -9.66 -7.95
CA GLN A 208 -4.26 -8.32 -7.63
C GLN A 208 -5.29 -8.33 -6.48
N LEU A 209 -6.23 -9.28 -6.47
CA LEU A 209 -7.19 -9.41 -5.37
C LEU A 209 -6.48 -9.73 -4.05
N ILE A 210 -5.48 -10.63 -4.06
CA ILE A 210 -4.65 -10.95 -2.88
C ILE A 210 -3.89 -9.70 -2.41
N TRP A 211 -3.30 -8.94 -3.33
CA TRP A 211 -2.61 -7.69 -3.01
C TRP A 211 -3.55 -6.66 -2.38
N LYS A 212 -4.71 -6.41 -2.98
CA LYS A 212 -5.72 -5.47 -2.47
C LYS A 212 -6.24 -5.88 -1.07
N ALA A 213 -6.49 -7.18 -0.86
CA ALA A 213 -6.88 -7.73 0.43
C ALA A 213 -5.82 -7.50 1.53
N ASN A 214 -4.54 -7.58 1.17
CA ASN A 214 -3.46 -7.24 2.10
C ASN A 214 -3.33 -5.73 2.30
N ALA A 215 -3.43 -4.93 1.24
CA ALA A 215 -3.24 -3.49 1.28
C ALA A 215 -4.30 -2.77 2.12
N CYS A 216 -5.55 -3.25 2.12
CA CYS A 216 -6.62 -2.62 2.90
C CYS A 216 -6.43 -2.70 4.42
N LEU A 217 -5.47 -3.49 4.91
CA LEU A 217 -5.15 -3.65 6.34
C LEU A 217 -4.04 -2.71 6.83
N GLY A 218 -3.46 -1.89 5.96
CA GLY A 218 -2.42 -0.92 6.35
C GLY A 218 -1.14 -1.56 6.89
N LEU A 219 -0.47 -0.87 7.82
CA LEU A 219 0.89 -1.20 8.28
C LEU A 219 0.98 -1.73 9.72
N THR A 220 -0.14 -1.93 10.41
CA THR A 220 -0.13 -2.12 11.87
C THR A 220 -0.06 -3.57 12.33
N GLU A 221 -0.75 -4.48 11.64
CA GLU A 221 -0.92 -5.87 12.09
C GLU A 221 -0.24 -6.85 11.15
N GLU A 222 0.64 -7.71 11.65
CA GLU A 222 1.31 -8.75 10.84
C GLU A 222 0.40 -9.95 10.50
N ASN A 223 -0.74 -10.06 11.16
CA ASN A 223 -1.75 -11.09 10.94
C ASN A 223 -3.13 -10.46 10.69
N ILE A 224 -4.04 -11.24 10.12
CA ILE A 224 -5.41 -10.83 9.83
C ILE A 224 -6.29 -11.16 11.03
N SER A 225 -6.99 -10.19 11.62
CA SER A 225 -7.94 -10.51 12.69
C SER A 225 -9.24 -11.08 12.12
N TRP A 226 -9.79 -12.13 12.73
CA TRP A 226 -11.18 -12.56 12.45
C TRP A 226 -12.18 -11.42 12.64
N ASN A 227 -11.95 -10.53 13.62
CA ASN A 227 -12.81 -9.36 13.82
C ASN A 227 -12.86 -8.46 12.59
N THR A 228 -11.77 -8.35 11.82
CA THR A 228 -11.73 -7.54 10.61
C THR A 228 -12.67 -8.10 9.53
N ILE A 229 -12.66 -9.43 9.33
CA ILE A 229 -13.58 -10.07 8.37
C ILE A 229 -15.02 -10.04 8.86
N ILE A 230 -15.25 -10.29 10.15
CA ILE A 230 -16.59 -10.22 10.77
C ILE A 230 -17.17 -8.82 10.62
N ASN A 231 -16.35 -7.79 10.80
CA ASN A 231 -16.79 -6.41 10.62
C ASN A 231 -17.02 -6.11 9.14
N ALA A 232 -16.14 -6.57 8.24
CA ALA A 232 -16.31 -6.39 6.80
C ALA A 232 -17.60 -7.04 6.28
N SER A 233 -17.99 -8.21 6.79
CA SER A 233 -19.21 -8.91 6.36
C SER A 233 -20.51 -8.22 6.79
N LYS A 234 -20.44 -7.37 7.83
CA LYS A 234 -21.59 -6.62 8.35
C LYS A 234 -21.61 -5.16 7.90
N SER A 235 -20.47 -4.63 7.49
CA SER A 235 -20.29 -3.21 7.24
C SER A 235 -20.78 -2.80 5.86
N LYS A 236 -21.26 -1.55 5.77
CA LYS A 236 -21.47 -0.85 4.48
C LYS A 236 -20.19 -0.18 3.97
N SER A 237 -19.14 -0.13 4.79
CA SER A 237 -17.85 0.44 4.40
C SER A 237 -17.11 -0.50 3.47
N ASP A 238 -16.63 0.06 2.36
CA ASP A 238 -15.82 -0.67 1.38
C ASP A 238 -14.34 -0.80 1.80
N GLN A 239 -13.94 -0.24 2.97
CA GLN A 239 -12.54 -0.24 3.42
C GLN A 239 -11.92 -1.65 3.42
N HIS A 240 -12.56 -2.62 4.08
CA HIS A 240 -12.07 -4.00 4.17
C HIS A 240 -12.74 -4.95 3.18
N PHE A 241 -13.49 -4.41 2.22
CA PHE A 241 -14.20 -5.21 1.23
C PHE A 241 -13.27 -6.07 0.36
N PRO A 242 -12.07 -5.62 -0.08
CA PRO A 242 -11.15 -6.48 -0.82
C PRO A 242 -10.77 -7.75 -0.07
N LEU A 243 -10.60 -7.66 1.26
CA LEU A 243 -10.33 -8.82 2.11
C LEU A 243 -11.54 -9.77 2.17
N LEU A 244 -12.74 -9.23 2.35
CA LEU A 244 -13.97 -10.03 2.32
C LEU A 244 -14.18 -10.70 0.96
N HIS A 245 -13.89 -10.00 -0.14
CA HIS A 245 -13.97 -10.53 -1.50
C HIS A 245 -13.00 -11.70 -1.67
N LEU A 246 -11.72 -11.54 -1.34
CA LEU A 246 -10.76 -12.66 -1.38
C LEU A 246 -11.23 -13.84 -0.53
N TYR A 247 -11.68 -13.58 0.69
CA TYR A 247 -12.16 -14.62 1.59
C TYR A 247 -13.35 -15.39 1.00
N THR A 248 -14.28 -14.69 0.33
CA THR A 248 -15.43 -15.30 -0.35
C THR A 248 -15.03 -16.11 -1.57
N VAL A 249 -14.03 -15.65 -2.34
CA VAL A 249 -13.42 -16.40 -3.44
C VAL A 249 -12.82 -17.72 -2.93
N LEU A 250 -12.10 -17.69 -1.81
CA LEU A 250 -11.54 -18.90 -1.19
C LEU A 250 -12.63 -19.88 -0.74
N ILE A 251 -13.72 -19.40 -0.14
CA ILE A 251 -14.88 -20.25 0.18
C ILE A 251 -15.47 -20.83 -1.10
N SER A 252 -15.66 -20.03 -2.15
CA SER A 252 -16.23 -20.48 -3.42
C SER A 252 -15.38 -21.58 -4.08
N GLN A 253 -14.06 -21.45 -4.04
CA GLN A 253 -13.15 -22.52 -4.49
C GLN A 253 -13.23 -23.76 -3.58
N ALA A 254 -13.32 -23.59 -2.26
CA ALA A 254 -13.48 -24.70 -1.32
C ALA A 254 -14.79 -25.49 -1.53
N VAL A 255 -15.84 -24.82 -2.00
CA VAL A 255 -17.13 -25.42 -2.44
C VAL A 255 -16.94 -26.18 -3.76
N ALA A 256 -16.31 -25.56 -4.77
CA ALA A 256 -16.09 -26.16 -6.09
C ALA A 256 -15.28 -27.47 -6.02
N HIS A 257 -14.34 -27.54 -5.08
CA HIS A 257 -13.49 -28.72 -4.84
C HIS A 257 -14.06 -29.66 -3.76
N ASN A 258 -15.29 -29.45 -3.29
CA ASN A 258 -15.93 -30.27 -2.26
C ASN A 258 -16.67 -31.50 -2.79
N THR A 259 -16.90 -31.60 -4.09
CA THR A 259 -17.58 -32.76 -4.68
C THR A 259 -16.63 -33.92 -4.80
N SER A 260 -16.41 -34.63 -3.69
CA SER A 260 -16.03 -36.04 -3.77
C SER A 260 -17.27 -36.79 -4.26
N PRO A 261 -17.26 -37.42 -5.45
CA PRO A 261 -18.45 -38.06 -6.02
C PRO A 261 -18.99 -39.23 -5.19
N HIS A 262 -18.25 -39.69 -4.17
CA HIS A 262 -18.55 -40.88 -3.39
C HIS A 262 -18.99 -40.62 -1.93
N GLN A 263 -19.11 -39.37 -1.49
CA GLN A 263 -19.49 -39.06 -0.10
C GLN A 263 -20.80 -38.27 -0.06
N PRO A 264 -21.87 -38.78 0.58
CA PRO A 264 -23.11 -38.05 0.71
C PRO A 264 -22.89 -36.76 1.49
N SER A 265 -23.53 -35.67 1.05
CA SER A 265 -23.47 -34.41 1.78
C SER A 265 -24.04 -34.59 3.20
N PRO A 266 -23.38 -34.03 4.24
CA PRO A 266 -23.88 -34.13 5.61
C PRO A 266 -25.27 -33.49 5.71
N THR A 267 -26.18 -34.19 6.37
CA THR A 267 -27.57 -33.73 6.56
C THR A 267 -27.81 -33.18 7.95
N LYS A 268 -27.03 -33.60 8.95
CA LYS A 268 -27.17 -33.10 10.32
C LYS A 268 -26.48 -31.75 10.48
N ARG A 269 -27.16 -30.79 11.13
CA ARG A 269 -26.65 -29.43 11.37
C ARG A 269 -25.24 -29.38 11.97
N HIS A 270 -24.92 -30.25 12.94
CA HIS A 270 -23.58 -30.25 13.55
C HIS A 270 -22.50 -30.77 12.59
N GLU A 271 -22.82 -31.73 11.71
CA GLU A 271 -21.89 -32.27 10.71
C GLU A 271 -21.61 -31.21 9.64
N VAL A 272 -22.65 -30.50 9.21
CA VAL A 272 -22.56 -29.34 8.30
C VAL A 272 -21.69 -28.24 8.91
N MET A 273 -21.96 -27.85 10.16
CA MET A 273 -21.18 -26.83 10.87
C MET A 273 -19.70 -27.23 10.96
N ASN A 274 -19.41 -28.48 11.33
CA ASN A 274 -18.03 -28.97 11.42
C ASN A 274 -17.31 -28.93 10.06
N MET A 275 -17.98 -29.35 8.98
CA MET A 275 -17.44 -29.26 7.62
C MET A 275 -17.14 -27.82 7.22
N VAL A 276 -18.05 -26.89 7.49
CA VAL A 276 -17.89 -25.47 7.16
C VAL A 276 -16.76 -24.84 7.98
N VAL A 277 -16.66 -25.14 9.28
CA VAL A 277 -15.57 -24.66 10.13
C VAL A 277 -14.21 -25.19 9.65
N GLU A 278 -14.13 -26.48 9.33
CA GLU A 278 -12.90 -27.08 8.81
C GLU A 278 -12.44 -26.40 7.51
N LYS A 279 -13.35 -26.17 6.57
CA LYS A 279 -13.02 -25.56 5.28
C LYS A 279 -12.80 -24.05 5.37
N CYS A 280 -13.72 -23.33 5.99
CA CYS A 280 -13.78 -21.87 5.92
C CYS A 280 -12.97 -21.19 7.02
N CYS A 281 -12.77 -21.85 8.16
CA CYS A 281 -12.04 -21.28 9.29
C CYS A 281 -10.66 -21.91 9.43
N ILE A 282 -10.55 -23.23 9.36
CA ILE A 282 -9.27 -23.91 9.56
C ILE A 282 -8.45 -23.82 8.27
N LYS A 283 -8.87 -24.39 7.14
CA LYS A 283 -8.05 -24.40 5.91
C LYS A 283 -7.70 -23.00 5.38
N ILE A 284 -8.67 -22.08 5.37
CA ILE A 284 -8.44 -20.69 4.93
C ILE A 284 -7.69 -19.87 6.00
N GLY A 285 -7.95 -20.12 7.29
CA GLY A 285 -7.52 -19.25 8.39
C GLY A 285 -6.24 -19.67 9.12
N LYS A 286 -5.78 -20.91 9.00
CA LYS A 286 -4.81 -21.57 9.91
C LYS A 286 -3.54 -20.77 10.22
N ALA A 287 -2.91 -20.15 9.22
CA ALA A 287 -1.56 -19.60 9.36
C ALA A 287 -1.49 -18.07 9.47
N CYS A 288 -2.57 -17.36 9.12
CA CYS A 288 -2.54 -15.90 9.01
C CYS A 288 -3.63 -15.19 9.82
N TYR A 289 -4.53 -15.93 10.48
CA TYR A 289 -5.63 -15.31 11.24
C TYR A 289 -5.40 -15.36 12.76
N THR A 290 -5.56 -14.21 13.41
CA THR A 290 -5.60 -14.09 14.87
C THR A 290 -7.03 -14.03 15.38
N SER A 291 -7.21 -14.28 16.68
CA SER A 291 -8.52 -14.43 17.36
C SER A 291 -9.33 -15.63 16.85
N LYS A 292 -10.63 -15.71 17.17
CA LYS A 292 -11.51 -16.83 16.79
C LYS A 292 -12.81 -16.30 16.16
N PRO A 293 -13.38 -16.99 15.17
CA PRO A 293 -14.69 -16.62 14.62
C PRO A 293 -15.78 -16.81 15.68
N THR A 294 -16.72 -15.86 15.76
CA THR A 294 -17.87 -15.94 16.69
C THR A 294 -18.86 -17.00 16.24
N ALA A 295 -19.76 -17.43 17.13
CA ALA A 295 -20.80 -18.41 16.80
C ALA A 295 -21.71 -17.88 15.68
N GLU A 296 -22.12 -16.61 15.77
CA GLU A 296 -22.98 -15.96 14.78
C GLU A 296 -22.29 -15.87 13.41
N PHE A 297 -20.97 -15.66 13.39
CA PHE A 297 -20.22 -15.64 12.15
C PHE A 297 -20.11 -17.05 11.54
N LYS A 298 -19.94 -18.09 12.35
CA LYS A 298 -19.96 -19.48 11.84
C LYS A 298 -21.32 -19.85 11.24
N ASP A 299 -22.42 -19.43 11.86
CA ASP A 299 -23.77 -19.61 11.30
C ASP A 299 -23.91 -18.87 9.96
N ALA A 300 -23.40 -17.64 9.86
CA ALA A 300 -23.38 -16.90 8.60
C ALA A 300 -22.52 -17.61 7.53
N LEU A 301 -21.38 -18.21 7.91
CA LEU A 301 -20.54 -18.98 6.98
C LEU A 301 -21.26 -20.20 6.42
N VAL A 302 -22.07 -20.89 7.22
CA VAL A 302 -22.90 -22.01 6.72
C VAL A 302 -23.81 -21.51 5.60
N PHE A 303 -24.48 -20.39 5.81
CA PHE A 303 -25.34 -19.78 4.79
C PHE A 303 -24.55 -19.40 3.52
N VAL A 304 -23.43 -18.70 3.68
CA VAL A 304 -22.55 -18.30 2.57
C VAL A 304 -22.07 -19.51 1.77
N PHE A 305 -21.70 -20.59 2.46
CA PHE A 305 -21.23 -21.83 1.85
C PHE A 305 -22.31 -22.47 0.96
N TYR A 306 -23.54 -22.58 1.45
CA TYR A 306 -24.66 -23.11 0.66
C TYR A 306 -25.07 -22.20 -0.48
N GLU A 307 -25.11 -20.88 -0.27
CA GLU A 307 -25.48 -19.94 -1.33
C GLU A 307 -24.44 -19.96 -2.46
N LEU A 308 -23.16 -20.11 -2.14
CA LEU A 308 -22.10 -20.34 -3.14
C LEU A 308 -22.21 -21.70 -3.83
N GLY A 309 -22.69 -22.73 -3.13
CA GLY A 309 -23.02 -24.03 -3.70
C GLY A 309 -24.16 -23.93 -4.71
N ARG A 310 -25.25 -23.28 -4.33
CA ARG A 310 -26.40 -22.98 -5.19
C ARG A 310 -26.01 -22.18 -6.43
N TYR A 311 -25.22 -21.12 -6.24
CA TYR A 311 -24.69 -20.31 -7.32
C TYR A 311 -23.93 -21.16 -8.35
N GLN A 312 -23.13 -22.13 -7.89
CA GLN A 312 -22.32 -22.96 -8.77
C GLN A 312 -23.10 -24.12 -9.42
N GLN A 313 -23.89 -24.84 -8.62
CA GLN A 313 -24.52 -26.10 -9.02
C GLN A 313 -25.90 -25.88 -9.65
N GLU A 314 -26.80 -25.15 -8.97
CA GLU A 314 -28.17 -24.96 -9.43
C GLU A 314 -28.25 -23.91 -10.55
N GLN A 315 -27.47 -22.83 -10.46
CA GLN A 315 -27.46 -21.77 -11.49
C GLN A 315 -26.43 -22.01 -12.60
N GLY A 316 -25.66 -23.10 -12.53
CA GLY A 316 -24.63 -23.45 -13.51
C GLY A 316 -23.52 -22.42 -13.67
N ARG A 317 -23.25 -21.58 -12.66
CA ARG A 317 -22.19 -20.55 -12.73
C ARG A 317 -20.84 -21.16 -12.34
N LEU A 318 -19.77 -20.58 -12.86
CA LEU A 318 -18.42 -20.93 -12.41
C LEU A 318 -18.19 -20.41 -10.98
N SER A 319 -17.31 -21.09 -10.24
CA SER A 319 -16.80 -20.61 -8.95
C SER A 319 -16.18 -19.21 -9.10
N LEU A 320 -16.26 -18.40 -8.04
CA LEU A 320 -15.71 -17.04 -8.00
C LEU A 320 -14.19 -17.10 -8.09
N ARG A 321 -13.59 -16.30 -8.97
CA ARG A 321 -12.14 -16.35 -9.29
C ARG A 321 -11.47 -14.98 -9.23
N GLY A 322 -12.12 -13.98 -8.63
CA GLY A 322 -11.64 -12.61 -8.55
C GLY A 322 -11.76 -11.86 -9.87
N HIS A 323 -12.84 -12.12 -10.63
CA HIS A 323 -13.17 -11.33 -11.82
C HIS A 323 -13.79 -9.99 -11.45
N ASP A 324 -13.54 -8.96 -12.26
CA ASP A 324 -14.27 -7.70 -12.18
C ASP A 324 -15.77 -7.96 -12.33
N GLY A 325 -16.58 -7.37 -11.44
CA GLY A 325 -18.03 -7.56 -11.39
C GLY A 325 -18.49 -8.59 -10.35
N GLU A 326 -17.60 -9.44 -9.83
CA GLU A 326 -17.94 -10.38 -8.74
C GLU A 326 -18.31 -9.64 -7.43
N GLU A 327 -17.99 -8.36 -7.30
CA GLU A 327 -18.26 -7.56 -6.10
C GLU A 327 -19.75 -7.53 -5.75
N LYS A 328 -20.62 -7.44 -6.75
CA LYS A 328 -22.07 -7.44 -6.55
C LYS A 328 -22.56 -8.79 -6.03
N VAL A 329 -21.97 -9.87 -6.52
CA VAL A 329 -22.29 -11.24 -6.08
C VAL A 329 -21.86 -11.42 -4.62
N VAL A 330 -20.63 -11.04 -4.30
CA VAL A 330 -20.10 -11.10 -2.92
C VAL A 330 -20.96 -10.28 -1.97
N LYS A 331 -21.24 -9.01 -2.29
CA LYS A 331 -22.09 -8.14 -1.46
C LYS A 331 -23.49 -8.73 -1.28
N GLY A 332 -24.08 -9.28 -2.34
CA GLY A 332 -25.40 -9.92 -2.29
C GLY A 332 -25.42 -11.14 -1.35
N ILE A 333 -24.46 -12.05 -1.49
CA ILE A 333 -24.37 -13.26 -0.67
C ILE A 333 -24.24 -12.92 0.82
N TRP A 334 -23.35 -12.00 1.18
CA TRP A 334 -23.16 -11.59 2.57
C TRP A 334 -24.36 -10.79 3.12
N ALA A 335 -25.03 -9.99 2.29
CA ALA A 335 -26.25 -9.29 2.70
C ALA A 335 -27.37 -10.29 3.05
N VAL A 336 -27.56 -11.34 2.26
CA VAL A 336 -28.56 -12.39 2.55
C VAL A 336 -28.17 -13.20 3.78
N ALA A 337 -26.88 -13.53 3.96
CA ALA A 337 -26.39 -14.25 5.15
C ALA A 337 -26.62 -13.47 6.46
N ALA A 338 -26.73 -12.14 6.39
CA ALA A 338 -27.00 -11.30 7.55
C ALA A 338 -28.49 -11.29 7.96
N TRP A 339 -29.41 -11.86 7.17
CA TRP A 339 -30.85 -11.78 7.44
C TRP A 339 -31.27 -12.72 8.60
N PRO A 340 -31.92 -12.19 9.67
CA PRO A 340 -32.28 -12.97 10.86
C PRO A 340 -33.21 -14.15 10.56
N ILE A 341 -34.16 -13.97 9.64
CA ILE A 341 -35.28 -14.89 9.37
C ILE A 341 -34.81 -16.25 8.82
N ARG A 342 -33.61 -16.33 8.24
CA ARG A 342 -33.09 -17.58 7.65
C ARG A 342 -32.25 -18.44 8.61
N ARG A 343 -32.09 -18.03 9.87
CA ARG A 343 -31.36 -18.83 10.87
C ARG A 343 -32.16 -20.03 11.38
N ASP A 344 -33.47 -20.03 11.14
CA ASP A 344 -34.42 -21.06 11.59
C ASP A 344 -34.65 -22.15 10.52
N MET A 345 -34.00 -22.04 9.35
CA MET A 345 -34.19 -22.94 8.20
C MET A 345 -33.13 -24.05 8.07
N TRP A 346 -32.32 -24.30 9.12
CA TRP A 346 -31.22 -25.29 9.09
C TRP A 346 -31.17 -26.17 10.34
#